data_AF-A0A1C5UWF4-F1
#
_entry.id   AF-A0A1C5UWF4-F1
#
_cell.length_a   1.000
_cell.length_b   1.000
_cell.length_c   1.000
_cell.angle_alpha   90.00
_cell.angle_beta   90.00
_cell.angle_gamma   90.00
#
_symmetry.space_group_name_H-M   'P 1'
#
loop_
_entity.id
_entity.type
_entity.pdbx_description
1 polymer ?
#
loop_
_entity_poly.entity_id
_entity_poly.type
_entity_poly.pdbx_seq_one_letter_code
_entity_poly.pdbx_strand_id
1 'polypeptide(L)' 'MKERMINRGDLFYYDFGNRVGSVQSGERPVLVVQADDYKKNAPTVIVAAVTSVIKKRSRTFCRLQIQYQ' A
#
# COMPACT_ATOMS: atom_id res chain seq x y z
N MET A 1 5.46 17.14 17.70
CA MET A 1 4.85 16.03 16.95
C MET A 1 5.93 14.99 16.70
N LYS A 2 5.72 13.71 17.05
CA LYS A 2 6.65 12.65 16.65
C LYS A 2 6.60 12.54 15.12
N GLU A 3 7.73 12.64 14.43
CA GLU A 3 7.82 12.23 13.04
C GLU A 3 7.37 10.77 12.96
N ARG A 4 6.23 10.50 12.32
CA ARG A 4 5.84 9.13 12.01
C ARG A 4 6.75 8.66 10.89
N MET A 5 7.79 7.96 11.30
CA MET A 5 8.65 7.22 10.41
C MET A 5 7.82 6.14 9.70
N ILE A 6 7.54 6.33 8.40
CA ILE A 6 6.93 5.32 7.50
C ILE A 6 7.84 4.11 7.39
N ASN A 7 7.39 2.93 7.81
CA ASN A 7 8.18 1.70 7.78
C ASN A 7 7.52 0.62 6.92
N ARG A 8 8.30 -0.37 6.53
CA ARG A 8 7.82 -1.52 5.76
C ARG A 8 6.75 -2.28 6.54
N GLY A 9 5.62 -2.54 5.89
CA GLY A 9 4.48 -3.20 6.51
C GLY A 9 3.44 -2.26 7.11
N ASP A 10 3.72 -0.96 7.18
CA ASP A 10 2.72 0.03 7.57
C ASP A 10 1.60 0.11 6.52
N LEU A 11 0.37 0.29 7.00
CA LEU A 11 -0.82 0.46 6.18
C LEU A 11 -1.28 1.93 6.25
N PHE A 12 -1.45 2.54 5.09
CA PHE A 12 -1.95 3.91 4.94
C PHE A 12 -3.19 3.94 4.05
N TYR A 13 -4.01 4.97 4.17
CA TYR A 13 -5.00 5.29 3.15
C TYR A 13 -4.40 6.28 2.16
N TYR A 14 -4.63 6.04 0.88
CA TYR A 14 -4.18 6.90 -0.20
C TYR A 14 -5.30 7.06 -1.23
N ASP A 15 -5.52 8.29 -1.68
CA ASP A 15 -6.46 8.59 -2.76
C ASP A 15 -5.75 8.57 -4.12
N PHE A 16 -6.13 7.60 -4.94
CA PHE A 16 -5.64 7.48 -6.31
C PHE A 16 -6.37 8.41 -7.30
N GLY A 17 -7.39 9.14 -6.85
CA GLY A 17 -8.17 10.05 -7.66
C GLY A 17 -9.00 9.33 -8.73
N ASN A 18 -9.21 10.02 -9.86
CA ASN A 18 -10.03 9.53 -10.95
C ASN A 18 -9.33 8.43 -11.75
N ARG A 19 -10.11 7.43 -12.19
CA ARG A 19 -9.57 6.31 -12.96
C ARG A 19 -9.06 6.77 -14.33
N VAL A 20 -7.79 6.46 -14.61
CA VAL A 20 -7.21 6.52 -15.95
C VAL A 20 -6.88 5.10 -16.40
N GLY A 21 -7.62 4.56 -17.35
CA GLY A 21 -7.43 3.19 -17.86
C GLY A 21 -7.59 2.11 -16.78
N SER A 22 -6.64 1.18 -16.72
CA SER A 22 -6.63 0.05 -15.78
C SER A 22 -5.94 0.35 -14.44
N VAL A 23 -5.51 1.61 -14.20
CA VAL A 23 -4.93 2.04 -12.93
C VAL A 23 -6.00 1.97 -11.82
N GLN A 24 -5.59 1.60 -10.60
CA GLN A 24 -6.49 1.61 -9.45
C GLN A 24 -6.86 3.05 -9.09
N SER A 25 -8.11 3.25 -8.64
CA SER A 25 -8.69 4.58 -8.44
C SER A 25 -9.49 4.67 -7.14
N GLY A 26 -9.73 5.90 -6.68
CA GLY A 26 -10.41 6.22 -5.42
C GLY A 26 -9.53 6.03 -4.18
N GLU A 27 -10.11 6.31 -3.01
CA GLU A 27 -9.44 6.13 -1.72
C GLU A 27 -9.33 4.65 -1.37
N ARG A 28 -8.09 4.18 -1.16
CA ARG A 28 -7.81 2.76 -0.89
C ARG A 28 -6.70 2.60 0.14
N PRO A 29 -6.73 1.48 0.89
CA PRO A 29 -5.59 1.10 1.70
C PRO A 29 -4.40 0.74 0.81
N VAL A 30 -3.22 1.16 1.22
CA VAL A 30 -1.94 0.87 0.59
C VAL A 30 -0.97 0.33 1.62
N LEU A 31 -0.23 -0.72 1.26
CA LEU A 31 0.79 -1.34 2.10
C LEU A 31 2.17 -0.86 1.66
N VAL A 32 2.98 -0.38 2.60
CA VAL A 32 4.36 -0.01 2.32
C VAL A 32 5.19 -1.27 2.10
N VAL A 33 5.78 -1.41 0.92
CA VAL A 33 6.58 -2.59 0.54
C VAL A 33 8.08 -2.28 0.41
N GLN A 34 8.43 -1.00 0.31
CA GLN A 34 9.82 -0.53 0.28
C GLN A 34 10.58 -0.97 1.53
N ALA A 35 11.86 -1.31 1.37
CA ALA A 35 12.72 -1.62 2.51
C ALA A 35 13.13 -0.34 3.25
N ASP A 36 13.23 -0.45 4.58
CA ASP A 36 13.45 0.70 5.48
C ASP A 36 14.79 1.40 5.21
N ASP A 37 15.79 0.69 4.71
CA ASP A 37 17.11 1.24 4.35
C ASP A 37 17.02 2.35 3.30
N TYR A 38 16.07 2.26 2.36
CA TYR A 38 15.94 3.20 1.24
C TYR A 38 15.13 4.46 1.58
N LYS A 39 14.64 4.60 2.80
CA LYS A 39 13.83 5.74 3.23
C LYS A 39 14.62 7.03 3.42
N LYS A 40 15.88 6.93 3.85
CA LYS A 40 16.71 8.11 4.20
C LYS A 40 17.03 9.01 3.00
N ASN A 41 17.12 8.40 1.82
CA ASN A 41 17.63 9.06 0.61
C ASN A 41 16.54 9.31 -0.44
N ALA A 42 15.33 8.79 -0.24
CA ALA A 42 14.26 8.86 -1.24
C ALA A 42 13.06 9.64 -0.69
N PRO A 43 12.61 10.71 -1.38
CA PRO A 43 11.34 11.37 -1.05
C PRO A 43 10.12 10.51 -1.47
N THR A 44 10.34 9.44 -2.22
CA THR A 44 9.29 8.56 -2.77
C THR A 44 9.20 7.25 -2.00
N VAL A 45 7.96 6.79 -1.77
CA VAL A 45 7.67 5.49 -1.14
C VAL A 45 7.01 4.53 -2.13
N ILE A 46 7.49 3.29 -2.21
CA ILE A 46 6.86 2.22 -2.98
C ILE A 46 5.78 1.53 -2.14
N VAL A 47 4.55 1.55 -2.64
CA VAL A 47 3.38 0.96 -1.99
C VAL A 47 2.64 -0.02 -2.89
N ALA A 48 1.98 -1.01 -2.30
CA ALA A 48 1.09 -1.93 -2.98
C ALA A 48 -0.38 -1.56 -2.68
N ALA A 49 -1.18 -1.35 -3.72
CA ALA A 49 -2.61 -1.08 -3.57
C ALA A 49 -3.35 -2.33 -3.07
N VAL A 50 -4.13 -2.17 -2.01
CA VAL A 50 -4.94 -3.24 -1.43
C VAL A 50 -6.39 -3.08 -1.88
N THR A 51 -7.02 -4.21 -2.22
CA THR A 51 -8.43 -4.28 -2.61
C THR A 51 -9.16 -5.27 -1.72
N SER A 52 -10.41 -4.95 -1.36
CA SER A 52 -11.31 -5.85 -0.63
C SER A 52 -11.88 -6.96 -1.51
N VAL A 53 -11.82 -6.81 -2.84
CA VAL A 53 -12.36 -7.79 -3.79
C VAL A 53 -11.43 -9.00 -3.87
N ILE A 54 -11.91 -10.14 -3.40
CA ILE A 54 -11.19 -11.41 -3.48
C ILE A 54 -11.38 -12.01 -4.87
N LYS A 55 -10.30 -12.06 -5.65
CA LYS A 55 -10.25 -12.77 -6.94
C LYS A 55 -9.71 -14.19 -6.76
N LYS A 56 -9.90 -15.03 -7.79
CA LYS A 56 -9.28 -16.35 -7.85
C LYS A 56 -7.77 -16.21 -7.62
N ARG A 57 -7.22 -17.05 -6.74
CA ARG A 57 -5.80 -17.02 -6.37
C ARG A 57 -4.93 -17.11 -7.61
N SER A 58 -4.09 -16.10 -7.81
CA SER A 58 -3.05 -16.06 -8.83
C SER A 58 -1.72 -15.73 -8.17
N ARG A 59 -0.60 -15.87 -8.89
CA ARG A 59 0.73 -15.53 -8.36
C ARG A 59 0.88 -14.04 -8.03
N THR A 60 0.05 -13.20 -8.67
CA THR A 60 0.09 -11.74 -8.54
C THR A 60 -0.76 -11.22 -7.37
N PHE A 61 -1.69 -12.03 -6.86
CA PHE A 61 -2.56 -11.66 -5.74
C PHE A 61 -2.11 -12.33 -4.44
N CYS A 62 -1.79 -11.53 -3.44
CA CYS A 62 -1.58 -12.00 -2.08
C CYS A 62 -2.82 -11.70 -1.23
N ARG A 63 -3.28 -12.67 -0.45
CA ARG A 63 -4.35 -12.45 0.53
C ARG A 63 -3.74 -11.83 1.78
N LEU A 64 -4.12 -10.60 2.08
CA LEU A 64 -3.73 -9.93 3.32
C LEU A 64 -4.71 -10.34 4.43
N GLN A 65 -4.20 -10.86 5.54
CA GLN A 65 -4.98 -11.08 6.76
C GLN A 65 -4.57 -10.02 7.78
N ILE A 66 -5.47 -9.09 8.09
CA ILE A 66 -5.26 -8.08 9.12
C ILE A 66 -5.80 -8.68 10.43
N GLN A 67 -4.93 -8.83 11.42
CA GLN A 67 -5.32 -9.18 12.78
C GLN A 67 -5.53 -7.88 13.55
N TYR A 68 -6.73 -7.64 14.07
CA TYR A 68 -6.95 -6.59 15.05
C TYR A 68 -6.50 -7.14 16.41
N GLN A 69 -5.58 -6.43 17.06
CA GLN A 69 -5.22 -6.59 18.48
C GLN A 69 -6.12 -5.69 19.31
#